data_AF-A0A9D6H158-F1
#
_entry.id   AF-A0A9D6H158-F1
#
_cell.length_a   1.000
_cell.length_b   1.000
_cell.length_c   1.000
_cell.angle_alpha   90.00
_cell.angle_beta   90.00
_cell.angle_gamma   90.00
#
_symmetry.space_group_name_H-M   'P 1'
#
loop_
_entity.id
_entity.type
_entity.pdbx_description
1 polymer ?
#
loop_
_entity_poly.entity_id
_entity_poly.type
_entity_poly.pdbx_seq_one_letter_code
_entity_poly.pdbx_strand_id
1 'polypeptide(L)'
;MPRPFHLLRVLYAWAARPFSLAILGSTALIAANAVPLSNGAAAPPPADPSQQMTAYRADRPKSVIDLQPFRTTQTAHLADGRSVTLISLNPNVNSWFILQIGPWDAGTAYHLQNPSPEGQTITLAGGPDPQLALQLGTSATKCAPWANADQELTAARAGGLPFAPICEGHLFLRNPVEGNSSRLEQTASFVRNNVPGGEMIVGLVKNVFFKDAYRIVAPTVPSVSQAADSAAPAGPPPAQSKHYAVHSEIELRLVTHAPGEMALGRWYQLADIPDIYASALQPGVIDPTILNGPGVTRPLDRIESGSMDYFVAFDLSQFQLGYAVGTANPGLGWSPRPPDGVTDPALPGPDGVGNLAPVVPLGMLNPVLAPRVVATFAAGFKRRHGAFKSGPLSRVNHGSHYGFIQQGVILSKLQPGLATLYVLDDGSIHMKTWAATDDAMLPKIRFARQNGVPLLESNPAGGPGIPGALVASGEDGNWSGSANNRLRTLRAGACMIDQDSKKYLVYGFFSTATPSAMARTFEAYGCRYAMLLDMNALEHTYLAIYDRSTGQRQIEHLMPGMAAVDRKDSQGRTLARFVDYPDNRDFFYMVPRTPRK
;
A
#
# COMPACT_ATOMS: atom_id res chain seq x y z
N MET A 1 -58.22 -27.30 7.80
CA MET A 1 -58.07 -28.57 8.56
C MET A 1 -57.19 -28.31 9.78
N PRO A 2 -57.46 -28.97 10.91
CA PRO A 2 -57.49 -28.28 12.21
C PRO A 2 -56.42 -28.75 13.21
N ARG A 3 -55.94 -27.78 14.03
CA ARG A 3 -55.74 -27.85 15.50
C ARG A 3 -54.71 -28.89 16.07
N PRO A 4 -54.39 -28.85 17.38
CA PRO A 4 -53.26 -28.10 17.96
C PRO A 4 -52.43 -29.03 18.89
N PHE A 5 -51.52 -28.54 19.72
CA PHE A 5 -51.34 -29.11 21.07
C PHE A 5 -50.76 -28.07 22.05
N HIS A 6 -51.09 -28.31 23.30
CA HIS A 6 -51.24 -27.40 24.43
C HIS A 6 -50.12 -27.57 25.46
N LEU A 7 -49.95 -26.53 26.30
CA LEU A 7 -49.67 -26.56 27.76
C LEU A 7 -48.35 -27.19 28.25
N LEU A 8 -47.57 -26.44 29.03
CA LEU A 8 -47.69 -26.44 30.50
C LEU A 8 -46.89 -25.31 31.18
N ARG A 9 -47.54 -24.64 32.14
CA ARG A 9 -46.96 -23.80 33.20
C ARG A 9 -46.40 -24.70 34.31
N VAL A 10 -45.31 -24.30 34.96
CA VAL A 10 -45.10 -24.55 36.39
C VAL A 10 -44.53 -23.30 37.07
N LEU A 11 -45.28 -22.84 38.06
CA LEU A 11 -44.92 -21.85 39.08
C LEU A 11 -44.15 -22.54 40.22
N TYR A 12 -43.20 -21.85 40.84
CA TYR A 12 -42.97 -21.98 42.27
C TYR A 12 -42.62 -20.62 42.88
N ALA A 13 -43.34 -20.28 43.93
CA ALA A 13 -43.19 -19.11 44.79
C ALA A 13 -43.10 -19.60 46.24
N TRP A 14 -42.72 -18.66 47.13
CA TRP A 14 -42.67 -18.73 48.60
C TRP A 14 -41.40 -19.40 49.19
N ALA A 15 -40.77 -18.91 50.27
CA ALA A 15 -41.29 -18.12 51.39
C ALA A 15 -40.21 -17.24 52.06
N ALA A 16 -40.68 -16.13 52.63
CA ALA A 16 -40.01 -15.32 53.64
C ALA A 16 -40.00 -16.00 55.02
N ARG A 17 -39.11 -15.55 55.94
CA ARG A 17 -39.42 -15.17 57.34
C ARG A 17 -38.15 -14.72 58.14
N PRO A 18 -38.33 -14.05 59.30
CA PRO A 18 -37.58 -12.86 59.73
C PRO A 18 -36.66 -13.11 60.93
N PHE A 19 -35.85 -12.12 61.32
CA PHE A 19 -35.46 -11.95 62.73
C PHE A 19 -35.35 -10.47 63.11
N SER A 20 -35.91 -10.16 64.27
CA SER A 20 -36.06 -8.84 64.87
C SER A 20 -34.94 -8.50 65.85
N LEU A 21 -34.66 -7.19 65.92
CA LEU A 21 -34.24 -6.35 67.06
C LEU A 21 -33.12 -6.80 68.03
N ALA A 22 -32.12 -5.92 68.16
CA ALA A 22 -31.77 -5.33 69.46
C ALA A 22 -31.26 -3.88 69.28
N ILE A 23 -31.87 -2.97 70.03
CA ILE A 23 -31.54 -1.54 70.18
C ILE A 23 -30.63 -1.38 71.39
N LEU A 24 -29.57 -0.57 71.26
CA LEU A 24 -28.87 0.23 72.27
C LEU A 24 -28.03 1.22 71.43
N GLY A 25 -28.23 2.54 71.40
CA GLY A 25 -28.58 3.46 72.47
C GLY A 25 -27.31 4.24 72.85
N SER A 26 -26.95 5.28 72.08
CA SER A 26 -26.07 6.37 72.53
C SER A 26 -26.09 7.55 71.53
N THR A 27 -26.52 8.69 72.06
CA THR A 27 -26.54 10.04 71.49
C THR A 27 -25.15 10.60 71.18
N ALA A 28 -24.93 11.18 69.99
CA ALA A 28 -23.97 12.27 69.79
C ALA A 28 -24.15 13.00 68.44
N LEU A 29 -24.37 14.32 68.55
CA LEU A 29 -24.11 15.41 67.61
C LEU A 29 -24.45 15.27 66.11
N ILE A 30 -25.43 16.07 65.71
CA ILE A 30 -25.62 16.57 64.36
C ILE A 30 -24.41 17.44 63.99
N ALA A 31 -23.59 16.97 63.05
CA ALA A 31 -22.71 17.80 62.24
C ALA A 31 -23.01 17.49 60.78
N ALA A 32 -23.59 18.45 60.07
CA ALA A 32 -23.84 18.38 58.64
C ALA A 32 -22.50 18.40 57.90
N ASN A 33 -21.93 17.22 57.64
CA ASN A 33 -20.87 17.07 56.66
C ASN A 33 -21.52 16.81 55.30
N ALA A 34 -21.49 17.83 54.45
CA ALA A 34 -21.69 17.68 53.03
C ALA A 34 -20.72 16.60 52.54
N VAL A 35 -21.25 15.47 52.08
CA VAL A 35 -20.48 14.50 51.31
C VAL A 35 -20.12 15.19 50.00
N PRO A 36 -18.84 15.44 49.69
CA PRO A 36 -18.49 15.87 48.35
C PRO A 36 -18.84 14.71 47.42
N LEU A 37 -19.82 14.94 46.56
CA LEU A 37 -20.04 14.10 45.38
C LEU A 37 -18.68 13.97 44.67
N SER A 38 -18.26 12.72 44.51
CA SER A 38 -16.99 12.33 43.91
C SER A 38 -16.75 13.12 42.62
N ASN A 39 -15.61 13.80 42.56
CA ASN A 39 -15.03 14.30 41.32
C ASN A 39 -15.14 13.23 40.24
N GLY A 40 -15.71 13.61 39.10
CA GLY A 40 -15.71 12.80 37.90
C GLY A 40 -14.31 12.25 37.67
N ALA A 41 -14.23 10.94 37.46
CA ALA A 41 -13.00 10.32 37.02
C ALA A 41 -12.52 11.08 35.78
N ALA A 42 -11.41 11.79 35.93
CA ALA A 42 -10.75 12.44 34.80
C ALA A 42 -10.52 11.37 33.73
N ALA A 43 -10.79 11.73 32.47
CA ALA A 43 -10.41 10.91 31.33
C ALA A 43 -8.96 10.43 31.51
N PRO A 44 -8.62 9.17 31.13
CA PRO A 44 -7.24 8.72 31.18
C PRO A 44 -6.36 9.78 30.53
N PRO A 45 -5.23 10.17 31.15
CA PRO A 45 -4.34 11.15 30.54
C PRO A 45 -3.97 10.68 29.13
N PRO A 46 -3.81 11.61 28.16
CA PRO A 46 -3.36 11.24 26.82
C PRO A 46 -2.10 10.39 26.96
N ALA A 47 -2.11 9.21 26.34
CA ALA A 47 -1.02 8.25 26.47
C ALA A 47 0.31 8.92 26.12
N ASP A 48 1.27 8.86 27.04
CA ASP A 48 2.59 9.46 26.89
C ASP A 48 3.23 8.98 25.57
N PRO A 49 3.61 9.87 24.65
CA PRO A 49 4.30 9.51 23.41
C PRO A 49 5.51 8.59 23.63
N SER A 50 6.19 8.69 24.78
CA SER A 50 7.31 7.81 25.16
C SER A 50 6.85 6.36 25.39
N GLN A 51 5.70 6.16 26.03
CA GLN A 51 5.10 4.85 26.29
C GLN A 51 4.58 4.23 24.99
N GLN A 52 3.94 5.03 24.13
CA GLN A 52 3.48 4.54 22.82
C GLN A 52 4.65 4.09 21.93
N MET A 53 5.75 4.84 21.92
CA MET A 53 6.97 4.45 21.20
C MET A 53 7.60 3.18 21.80
N THR A 54 7.58 3.03 23.11
CA THR A 54 8.03 1.81 23.79
C THR A 54 7.17 0.61 23.39
N ALA A 55 5.84 0.77 23.36
CA ALA A 55 4.92 -0.26 22.89
C ALA A 55 5.12 -0.64 21.42
N TYR A 56 5.38 0.35 20.56
CA TYR A 56 5.73 0.13 19.16
C TYR A 56 6.98 -0.74 19.02
N ARG A 57 8.04 -0.44 19.79
CA ARG A 57 9.33 -1.16 19.74
C ARG A 57 9.28 -2.56 20.35
N ALA A 58 8.51 -2.78 21.40
CA ALA A 58 8.49 -4.04 22.14
C ALA A 58 8.16 -5.27 21.27
N ASP A 59 8.83 -6.38 21.50
CA ASP A 59 8.52 -7.66 20.83
C ASP A 59 7.50 -8.44 21.65
N ARG A 60 6.22 -8.10 21.42
CA ARG A 60 5.07 -8.71 22.08
C ARG A 60 3.88 -8.76 21.12
N PRO A 61 2.85 -9.58 21.40
CA PRO A 61 1.58 -9.46 20.72
C PRO A 61 1.01 -8.04 20.84
N LYS A 62 0.53 -7.54 19.70
CA LYS A 62 0.01 -6.17 19.51
C LYS A 62 -1.26 -6.22 18.68
N SER A 63 -2.12 -5.24 18.89
CA SER A 63 -3.10 -4.82 17.89
C SER A 63 -2.43 -3.91 16.85
N VAL A 64 -3.10 -3.68 15.71
CA VAL A 64 -2.64 -2.66 14.75
C VAL A 64 -2.60 -1.25 15.39
N ILE A 65 -3.42 -1.00 16.42
CA ILE A 65 -3.45 0.28 17.13
C ILE A 65 -2.22 0.45 18.02
N ASP A 66 -1.73 -0.61 18.64
CA ASP A 66 -0.47 -0.60 19.40
C ASP A 66 0.75 -0.33 18.52
N LEU A 67 0.66 -0.59 17.20
CA LEU A 67 1.68 -0.23 16.22
C LEU A 67 1.66 1.26 15.82
N GLN A 68 0.74 2.07 16.34
CA GLN A 68 0.67 3.49 16.02
C GLN A 68 1.25 4.32 17.17
N PRO A 69 2.56 4.66 17.14
CA PRO A 69 3.22 5.37 18.24
C PRO A 69 2.84 6.86 18.34
N PHE A 70 2.11 7.39 17.36
CA PHE A 70 1.73 8.81 17.28
C PHE A 70 0.23 9.02 17.41
N ARG A 71 -0.53 7.99 17.78
CA ARG A 71 -1.99 8.05 17.82
C ARG A 71 -2.45 8.96 18.95
N THR A 72 -3.63 9.56 18.75
CA THR A 72 -4.33 10.32 19.79
C THR A 72 -5.71 9.74 20.02
N THR A 73 -6.13 9.70 21.27
CA THR A 73 -7.42 9.14 21.69
C THR A 73 -8.27 10.21 22.36
N GLN A 74 -9.53 10.30 21.97
CA GLN A 74 -10.55 11.13 22.61
C GLN A 74 -11.71 10.24 23.04
N THR A 75 -12.21 10.42 24.26
CA THR A 75 -13.32 9.62 24.80
C THR A 75 -14.39 10.53 25.39
N ALA A 76 -15.64 10.20 25.13
CA ALA A 76 -16.83 10.83 25.70
C ALA A 76 -17.84 9.74 26.13
N HIS A 77 -18.89 10.12 26.86
CA HIS A 77 -19.92 9.19 27.34
C HIS A 77 -21.31 9.63 26.88
N LEU A 78 -22.09 8.67 26.40
CA LEU A 78 -23.50 8.87 26.07
C LEU A 78 -24.35 8.91 27.36
N ALA A 79 -25.58 9.43 27.26
CA ALA A 79 -26.52 9.47 28.38
C ALA A 79 -26.85 8.08 28.98
N ASP A 80 -26.75 7.02 28.17
CA ASP A 80 -26.93 5.63 28.61
C ASP A 80 -25.67 5.00 29.26
N GLY A 81 -24.60 5.79 29.42
CA GLY A 81 -23.33 5.38 30.02
C GLY A 81 -22.33 4.72 29.05
N ARG A 82 -22.72 4.41 27.80
CA ARG A 82 -21.78 3.85 26.81
C ARG A 82 -20.67 4.87 26.48
N SER A 83 -19.44 4.40 26.36
CA SER A 83 -18.31 5.22 25.90
C SER A 83 -18.31 5.38 24.38
N VAL A 84 -18.00 6.57 23.89
CA VAL A 84 -17.64 6.83 22.49
C VAL A 84 -16.16 7.19 22.47
N THR A 85 -15.36 6.39 21.78
CA THR A 85 -13.91 6.63 21.67
C THR A 85 -13.53 6.84 20.22
N LEU A 86 -12.85 7.95 19.94
CA LEU A 86 -12.27 8.28 18.64
C LEU A 86 -10.75 8.22 18.74
N ILE A 87 -10.13 7.34 17.96
CA ILE A 87 -8.67 7.20 17.87
C ILE A 87 -8.23 7.73 16.51
N SER A 88 -7.49 8.84 16.48
CA SER A 88 -6.74 9.22 15.28
C SER A 88 -5.49 8.37 15.19
N LEU A 89 -5.33 7.61 14.11
CA LEU A 89 -4.19 6.70 13.96
C LEU A 89 -2.89 7.43 13.65
N ASN A 90 -2.97 8.61 13.04
CA ASN A 90 -1.86 9.56 12.90
C ASN A 90 -2.44 10.98 12.73
N PRO A 91 -2.35 11.85 13.74
CA PRO A 91 -2.94 13.18 13.70
C PRO A 91 -2.25 14.14 12.72
N ASN A 92 -0.98 13.91 12.35
CA ASN A 92 -0.29 14.73 11.35
C ASN A 92 -0.84 14.49 9.95
N VAL A 93 -1.25 13.26 9.66
CA VAL A 93 -1.81 12.88 8.34
C VAL A 93 -3.33 13.02 8.33
N ASN A 94 -3.99 12.83 9.48
CA ASN A 94 -5.42 13.16 9.67
C ASN A 94 -6.37 12.42 8.70
N SER A 95 -5.95 11.25 8.21
CA SER A 95 -6.69 10.48 7.21
C SER A 95 -7.57 9.38 7.80
N TRP A 96 -7.06 8.61 8.77
CA TRP A 96 -7.72 7.40 9.28
C TRP A 96 -7.96 7.44 10.78
N PHE A 97 -9.16 6.98 11.16
CA PHE A 97 -9.63 6.97 12.53
C PHE A 97 -10.31 5.65 12.86
N ILE A 98 -10.21 5.22 14.11
CA ILE A 98 -11.06 4.16 14.66
C ILE A 98 -12.08 4.79 15.58
N LEU A 99 -13.36 4.59 15.28
CA LEU A 99 -14.47 4.94 16.15
C LEU A 99 -14.95 3.69 16.86
N GLN A 100 -15.03 3.74 18.18
CA GLN A 100 -15.48 2.65 19.04
C GLN A 100 -16.68 3.11 19.86
N ILE A 101 -17.78 2.35 19.81
CA ILE A 101 -19.00 2.61 20.61
C ILE A 101 -19.18 1.50 21.64
N GLY A 102 -19.22 1.87 22.92
CA GLY A 102 -19.29 0.92 24.03
C GLY A 102 -17.98 0.17 24.27
N PRO A 103 -18.03 -1.09 24.76
CA PRO A 103 -16.84 -1.88 25.08
C PRO A 103 -16.03 -2.20 23.84
N TRP A 104 -14.71 -2.34 24.00
CA TRP A 104 -13.82 -2.67 22.88
C TRP A 104 -14.08 -4.08 22.36
N ASP A 105 -14.82 -4.18 21.27
CA ASP A 105 -15.03 -5.42 20.52
C ASP A 105 -14.96 -5.17 19.01
N ALA A 106 -14.59 -6.19 18.24
CA ALA A 106 -14.42 -6.06 16.79
C ALA A 106 -15.73 -5.74 16.04
N GLY A 107 -16.89 -6.03 16.65
CA GLY A 107 -18.21 -5.72 16.11
C GLY A 107 -18.61 -4.26 16.32
N THR A 108 -18.02 -3.55 17.26
CA THR A 108 -18.36 -2.17 17.64
C THR A 108 -17.25 -1.16 17.32
N ALA A 109 -16.15 -1.62 16.72
CA ALA A 109 -15.12 -0.79 16.12
C ALA A 109 -15.42 -0.48 14.63
N TYR A 110 -15.24 0.77 14.22
CA TYR A 110 -15.50 1.27 12.88
C TYR A 110 -14.28 2.01 12.33
N HIS A 111 -13.80 1.62 11.16
CA HIS A 111 -12.71 2.31 10.48
C HIS A 111 -13.25 3.47 9.65
N LEU A 112 -13.03 4.68 10.12
CA LEU A 112 -13.44 5.90 9.43
C LEU A 112 -12.29 6.49 8.62
N GLN A 113 -12.63 7.08 7.48
CA GLN A 113 -11.71 7.83 6.65
C GLN A 113 -12.19 9.25 6.43
N ASN A 114 -11.27 10.19 6.65
CA ASN A 114 -11.38 11.57 6.22
C ASN A 114 -11.05 11.65 4.72
N PRO A 115 -12.00 12.03 3.85
CA PRO A 115 -11.72 12.19 2.43
C PRO A 115 -10.86 13.43 2.12
N SER A 116 -10.77 14.39 3.04
CA SER A 116 -10.13 15.70 2.85
C SER A 116 -9.14 16.04 3.97
N PRO A 117 -8.10 15.21 4.21
CA PRO A 117 -7.21 15.30 5.37
C PRO A 117 -6.47 16.65 5.50
N GLU A 118 -6.19 17.33 4.39
CA GLU A 118 -5.47 18.61 4.38
C GLU A 118 -6.35 19.81 4.78
N GLY A 119 -7.67 19.70 4.62
CA GLY A 119 -8.60 20.82 4.84
C GLY A 119 -9.62 20.58 5.96
N GLN A 120 -9.85 19.34 6.35
CA GLN A 120 -10.89 18.95 7.30
C GLN A 120 -10.28 18.39 8.59
N THR A 121 -10.52 19.00 9.76
CA THR A 121 -10.16 18.41 11.06
C THR A 121 -11.33 17.65 11.66
N ILE A 122 -11.04 16.58 12.41
CA ILE A 122 -12.05 15.72 13.04
C ILE A 122 -11.73 15.61 14.53
N THR A 123 -12.70 15.94 15.36
CA THR A 123 -12.61 15.80 16.82
C THR A 123 -13.89 15.21 17.40
N LEU A 124 -13.80 14.62 18.59
CA LEU A 124 -14.95 14.17 19.37
C LEU A 124 -15.29 15.26 20.38
N ALA A 125 -16.40 15.97 20.14
CA ALA A 125 -16.93 16.94 21.09
C ALA A 125 -17.58 16.19 22.27
N GLY A 126 -17.17 16.55 23.48
CA GLY A 126 -17.79 16.05 24.72
C GLY A 126 -19.11 16.76 25.05
N GLY A 127 -19.69 16.40 26.20
CA GLY A 127 -20.99 16.91 26.67
C GLY A 127 -22.01 15.77 26.87
N PRO A 128 -23.26 16.10 27.25
CA PRO A 128 -24.32 15.10 27.45
C PRO A 128 -24.71 14.37 26.16
N ASP A 129 -24.52 15.03 25.01
CA ASP A 129 -24.75 14.48 23.67
C ASP A 129 -23.46 14.59 22.85
N PRO A 130 -22.50 13.66 23.00
CA PRO A 130 -21.26 13.67 22.24
C PRO A 130 -21.50 13.61 20.73
N GLN A 131 -20.68 14.33 19.96
CA GLN A 131 -20.75 14.38 18.50
C GLN A 131 -19.35 14.45 17.89
N LEU A 132 -19.18 13.94 16.67
CA LEU A 132 -18.03 14.29 15.85
C LEU A 132 -18.19 15.73 15.38
N ALA A 133 -17.19 16.57 15.64
CA ALA A 133 -17.07 17.91 15.09
C ALA A 133 -16.08 17.89 13.92
N LEU A 134 -16.61 18.18 12.73
CA LEU A 134 -15.91 18.22 11.45
C LEU A 134 -15.75 19.69 11.05
N GLN A 135 -14.52 20.17 10.98
CA GLN A 135 -14.23 21.56 10.58
C GLN A 135 -13.52 21.55 9.24
N LEU A 136 -14.14 22.12 8.20
CA LEU A 136 -13.56 22.29 6.87
C LEU A 136 -13.48 23.79 6.53
N GLY A 137 -12.29 24.37 6.63
CA GLY A 137 -12.11 25.82 6.53
C GLY A 137 -12.92 26.54 7.61
N THR A 138 -13.87 27.40 7.21
CA THR A 138 -14.78 28.10 8.14
C THR A 138 -16.06 27.34 8.44
N SER A 139 -16.36 26.28 7.68
CA SER A 139 -17.58 25.49 7.84
C SER A 139 -17.41 24.45 8.94
N ALA A 140 -18.37 24.40 9.86
CA ALA A 140 -18.42 23.41 10.93
C ALA A 140 -19.66 22.53 10.74
N THR A 141 -19.46 21.22 10.67
CA THR A 141 -20.51 20.21 10.64
C THR A 141 -20.38 19.34 11.88
N LYS A 142 -21.50 19.03 12.55
CA LYS A 142 -21.53 18.06 13.64
C LYS A 142 -22.35 16.85 13.23
N CYS A 143 -21.87 15.65 13.56
CA CYS A 143 -22.62 14.42 13.33
C CYS A 143 -22.41 13.43 14.48
N ALA A 144 -23.43 12.59 14.73
CA ALA A 144 -23.33 11.48 15.66
C ALA A 144 -23.86 10.23 14.93
N PRO A 145 -23.01 9.50 14.17
CA PRO A 145 -23.45 8.36 13.38
C PRO A 145 -23.93 7.17 14.25
N TRP A 146 -23.68 7.22 15.56
CA TRP A 146 -24.22 6.32 16.59
C TRP A 146 -25.62 6.72 17.11
N ALA A 147 -26.13 7.89 16.74
CA ALA A 147 -27.47 8.31 17.13
C ALA A 147 -28.54 7.35 16.59
N ASN A 148 -29.76 7.40 17.17
CA ASN A 148 -30.89 6.56 16.77
C ASN A 148 -30.54 5.05 16.80
N ALA A 149 -29.93 4.59 17.88
CA ALA A 149 -29.50 3.20 18.07
C ALA A 149 -28.56 2.71 16.95
N ASP A 150 -27.53 3.49 16.64
CA ASP A 150 -26.47 3.14 15.67
C ASP A 150 -26.99 2.87 14.24
N GLN A 151 -28.15 3.44 13.88
CA GLN A 151 -28.83 3.15 12.60
C GLN A 151 -27.97 3.52 11.38
N GLU A 152 -27.29 4.68 11.39
CA GLU A 152 -26.44 5.10 10.25
C GLU A 152 -25.24 4.17 10.08
N LEU A 153 -24.51 3.88 11.17
CA LEU A 153 -23.37 2.95 11.15
C LEU A 153 -23.78 1.55 10.72
N THR A 154 -24.93 1.06 11.21
CA THR A 154 -25.47 -0.27 10.87
C THR A 154 -25.89 -0.33 9.41
N ALA A 155 -26.60 0.69 8.90
CA ALA A 155 -26.99 0.78 7.50
C ALA A 155 -25.77 0.89 6.58
N ALA A 156 -24.79 1.73 6.92
CA ALA A 156 -23.56 1.89 6.15
C ALA A 156 -22.76 0.58 6.07
N ARG A 157 -22.71 -0.20 7.15
CA ARG A 157 -22.07 -1.53 7.16
C ARG A 157 -22.87 -2.56 6.35
N ALA A 158 -24.19 -2.59 6.49
CA ALA A 158 -25.07 -3.51 5.77
C ALA A 158 -25.12 -3.24 4.26
N GLY A 159 -24.91 -1.99 3.84
CA GLY A 159 -24.90 -1.60 2.43
C GLY A 159 -23.74 -2.17 1.60
N GLY A 160 -22.69 -2.70 2.23
CA GLY A 160 -21.61 -3.44 1.56
C GLY A 160 -20.70 -2.59 0.65
N LEU A 161 -20.89 -1.27 0.59
CA LEU A 161 -20.00 -0.38 -0.15
C LEU A 161 -18.60 -0.37 0.49
N PRO A 162 -17.50 -0.54 -0.28
CA PRO A 162 -16.14 -0.44 0.26
C PRO A 162 -15.90 0.88 1.02
N PHE A 163 -16.42 1.97 0.46
CA PHE A 163 -16.47 3.29 1.06
C PHE A 163 -17.94 3.71 1.21
N ALA A 164 -18.52 3.47 2.39
CA ALA A 164 -19.88 3.88 2.68
C ALA A 164 -19.90 5.32 3.21
N PRO A 165 -20.60 6.27 2.56
CA PRO A 165 -20.69 7.63 3.07
C PRO A 165 -21.48 7.66 4.38
N ILE A 166 -20.96 8.40 5.35
CA ILE A 166 -21.62 8.73 6.62
C ILE A 166 -21.45 10.22 6.90
N CYS A 167 -22.18 10.76 7.88
CA CYS A 167 -22.16 12.18 8.22
C CYS A 167 -22.39 13.05 6.97
N GLU A 168 -23.45 12.76 6.23
CA GLU A 168 -23.81 13.46 4.99
C GLU A 168 -22.70 13.42 3.90
N GLY A 169 -21.84 12.41 3.94
CA GLY A 169 -20.74 12.23 2.98
C GLY A 169 -19.45 12.98 3.32
N HIS A 170 -19.39 13.65 4.48
CA HIS A 170 -18.16 14.26 4.97
C HIS A 170 -17.11 13.25 5.44
N LEU A 171 -17.53 12.01 5.73
CA LEU A 171 -16.67 10.88 6.11
C LEU A 171 -17.07 9.62 5.34
N PHE A 172 -16.12 8.69 5.24
CA PHE A 172 -16.40 7.32 4.79
C PHE A 172 -16.21 6.32 5.92
N LEU A 173 -17.18 5.42 6.09
CA LEU A 173 -16.97 4.14 6.74
C LEU A 173 -16.31 3.18 5.75
N ARG A 174 -15.20 2.55 6.14
CA ARG A 174 -14.49 1.55 5.34
C ARG A 174 -15.01 0.15 5.72
N ASN A 175 -15.71 -0.50 4.80
CA ASN A 175 -16.25 -1.84 5.02
C ASN A 175 -15.32 -2.92 4.48
N PRO A 176 -15.08 -4.00 5.23
CA PRO A 176 -14.35 -5.16 4.70
C PRO A 176 -15.05 -5.71 3.46
N VAL A 177 -14.28 -5.93 2.40
CA VAL A 177 -14.75 -6.48 1.13
C VAL A 177 -13.74 -7.47 0.60
N GLU A 178 -14.21 -8.44 -0.18
CA GLU A 178 -13.32 -9.36 -0.88
C GLU A 178 -12.66 -8.63 -2.06
N GLY A 179 -11.34 -8.76 -2.17
CA GLY A 179 -10.60 -8.22 -3.31
C GLY A 179 -10.62 -9.18 -4.47
N ASN A 180 -10.64 -8.63 -5.68
CA ASN A 180 -10.46 -9.41 -6.89
C ASN A 180 -9.09 -10.11 -6.89
N SER A 181 -9.06 -11.34 -7.40
CA SER A 181 -7.86 -12.15 -7.58
C SER A 181 -8.08 -13.09 -8.75
N SER A 182 -7.04 -13.43 -9.51
CA SER A 182 -7.20 -14.35 -10.64
C SER A 182 -7.60 -15.76 -10.17
N ARG A 183 -8.36 -16.52 -10.98
CA ARG A 183 -8.77 -17.90 -10.62
C ARG A 183 -7.57 -18.81 -10.31
N LEU A 184 -6.44 -18.57 -10.98
CA LEU A 184 -5.16 -19.25 -10.73
C LEU A 184 -4.58 -18.87 -9.36
N GLU A 185 -4.67 -17.61 -8.98
CA GLU A 185 -4.22 -17.12 -7.68
C GLU A 185 -5.10 -17.64 -6.53
N GLN A 186 -6.43 -17.70 -6.71
CA GLN A 186 -7.37 -18.25 -5.71
C GLN A 186 -7.12 -19.74 -5.48
N THR A 187 -7.07 -20.51 -6.55
CA THR A 187 -6.81 -21.96 -6.49
C THR A 187 -5.43 -22.24 -5.88
N ALA A 188 -4.41 -21.48 -6.28
CA ALA A 188 -3.08 -21.62 -5.71
C ALA A 188 -3.04 -21.21 -4.23
N SER A 189 -3.77 -20.17 -3.81
CA SER A 189 -3.82 -19.74 -2.41
C SER A 189 -4.58 -20.74 -1.55
N PHE A 190 -5.71 -21.28 -2.03
CA PHE A 190 -6.49 -22.30 -1.35
C PHE A 190 -5.69 -23.59 -1.12
N VAL A 191 -5.10 -24.15 -2.19
CA VAL A 191 -4.29 -25.38 -2.11
C VAL A 191 -3.10 -25.18 -1.18
N ARG A 192 -2.46 -24.00 -1.21
CA ARG A 192 -1.28 -23.74 -0.37
C ARG A 192 -1.60 -23.46 1.09
N ASN A 193 -2.74 -22.87 1.41
CA ASN A 193 -3.11 -22.53 2.78
C ASN A 193 -3.78 -23.70 3.52
N ASN A 194 -4.39 -24.63 2.79
CA ASN A 194 -5.21 -25.70 3.38
C ASN A 194 -4.64 -27.11 3.17
N VAL A 195 -3.61 -27.29 2.33
CA VAL A 195 -3.00 -28.60 2.08
C VAL A 195 -1.56 -28.63 2.59
N PRO A 196 -1.23 -29.51 3.56
CA PRO A 196 0.16 -29.77 3.97
C PRO A 196 1.01 -30.19 2.77
N GLY A 197 2.09 -29.47 2.47
CA GLY A 197 2.91 -29.71 1.26
C GLY A 197 2.34 -29.14 -0.05
N GLY A 198 1.28 -28.32 0.00
CA GLY A 198 0.63 -27.71 -1.17
C GLY A 198 1.54 -26.83 -2.04
N GLU A 199 2.73 -26.45 -1.56
CA GLU A 199 3.77 -25.81 -2.39
C GLU A 199 4.27 -26.70 -3.54
N MET A 200 4.49 -28.00 -3.28
CA MET A 200 5.00 -28.93 -4.30
C MET A 200 3.98 -29.18 -5.42
N ILE A 201 2.68 -29.20 -5.08
CA ILE A 201 1.58 -29.44 -6.03
C ILE A 201 1.41 -28.27 -6.99
N VAL A 202 1.52 -27.03 -6.51
CA VAL A 202 1.45 -25.84 -7.40
C VAL A 202 2.73 -25.68 -8.24
N GLY A 203 3.88 -26.11 -7.73
CA GLY A 203 5.12 -26.18 -8.50
C GLY A 203 5.03 -27.15 -9.68
N LEU A 204 4.41 -28.32 -9.48
CA LEU A 204 4.28 -29.37 -10.50
C LEU A 204 3.47 -28.92 -11.73
N VAL A 205 2.38 -28.15 -11.54
CA VAL A 205 1.50 -27.67 -12.62
C VAL A 205 2.12 -26.50 -13.41
N LYS A 206 3.11 -25.78 -12.85
CA LYS A 206 3.80 -24.65 -13.50
C LYS A 206 5.07 -25.04 -14.27
N ASN A 207 5.47 -26.30 -14.24
CA ASN A 207 6.81 -26.77 -14.64
C ASN A 207 7.16 -26.75 -16.14
N VAL A 208 6.30 -26.25 -17.05
CA VAL A 208 6.60 -26.28 -18.51
C VAL A 208 6.46 -24.94 -19.26
N PHE A 209 5.93 -23.85 -18.68
CA PHE A 209 5.45 -22.71 -19.50
C PHE A 209 6.05 -21.30 -19.29
N PHE A 210 7.01 -21.06 -18.38
CA PHE A 210 7.29 -19.65 -17.95
C PHE A 210 8.75 -19.16 -18.01
N LYS A 211 9.67 -19.82 -18.72
CA LYS A 211 11.00 -19.21 -18.97
C LYS A 211 10.94 -18.39 -20.25
N ASP A 212 11.21 -17.08 -20.15
CA ASP A 212 11.17 -16.14 -21.27
C ASP A 212 9.78 -16.05 -21.96
N ALA A 213 8.71 -16.52 -21.31
CA ALA A 213 7.35 -16.53 -21.88
C ALA A 213 6.78 -15.14 -22.18
N TYR A 214 7.30 -14.12 -21.49
CA TYR A 214 6.96 -12.72 -21.71
C TYR A 214 8.05 -11.97 -22.46
N ARG A 215 9.09 -12.66 -22.94
CA ARG A 215 10.21 -12.02 -23.65
C ARG A 215 9.70 -11.33 -24.90
N ILE A 216 10.04 -10.06 -25.03
CA ILE A 216 9.72 -9.26 -26.20
C ILE A 216 11.03 -8.95 -26.93
N VAL A 217 11.03 -9.16 -28.24
CA VAL A 217 12.15 -8.81 -29.12
C VAL A 217 11.60 -7.96 -30.26
N ALA A 218 11.97 -6.69 -30.27
CA ALA A 218 11.51 -5.74 -31.28
C ALA A 218 12.43 -5.78 -32.52
N PRO A 219 11.87 -5.89 -33.74
CA PRO A 219 12.65 -5.73 -34.97
C PRO A 219 13.21 -4.31 -35.12
N THR A 220 14.45 -4.20 -35.60
CA THR A 220 15.10 -2.91 -35.92
C THR A 220 14.49 -2.28 -37.17
N VAL A 221 14.34 -0.96 -37.15
CA VAL A 221 13.87 -0.16 -38.28
C VAL A 221 15.06 0.44 -39.04
N PRO A 222 15.10 0.35 -40.39
CA PRO A 222 16.21 0.89 -41.19
C PRO A 222 16.37 2.43 -41.18
N SER A 223 15.30 3.18 -40.93
CA SER A 223 15.28 4.65 -40.95
C SER A 223 15.19 5.25 -39.55
N VAL A 224 16.31 5.78 -39.04
CA VAL A 224 16.47 6.24 -37.64
C VAL A 224 15.88 7.64 -37.38
N SER A 225 15.72 8.48 -38.42
CA SER A 225 15.50 9.92 -38.22
C SER A 225 14.12 10.27 -37.63
N GLN A 226 13.02 9.76 -38.19
CA GLN A 226 11.68 10.24 -37.79
C GLN A 226 11.29 9.90 -36.35
N ALA A 227 11.67 8.70 -35.88
CA ALA A 227 11.47 8.31 -34.48
C ALA A 227 12.38 9.11 -33.54
N ALA A 228 13.64 9.37 -33.93
CA ALA A 228 14.57 10.16 -33.11
C ALA A 228 14.17 11.65 -33.01
N ASP A 229 13.63 12.21 -34.10
CA ASP A 229 13.16 13.61 -34.17
C ASP A 229 11.93 13.86 -33.29
N SER A 230 11.23 12.79 -32.89
CA SER A 230 10.03 12.86 -32.04
C SER A 230 10.34 12.73 -30.53
N ALA A 231 11.61 12.65 -30.14
CA ALA A 231 11.99 12.58 -28.73
C ALA A 231 11.62 13.88 -27.99
N ALA A 232 11.02 13.76 -26.81
CA ALA A 232 10.49 14.88 -26.03
C ALA A 232 11.63 15.73 -25.44
N PRO A 233 11.80 17.01 -25.86
CA PRO A 233 12.89 17.86 -25.37
C PRO A 233 12.78 18.22 -23.88
N ALA A 234 11.56 18.21 -23.34
CA ALA A 234 11.26 18.57 -21.94
C ALA A 234 11.16 17.36 -20.99
N GLY A 235 11.41 16.15 -21.49
CA GLY A 235 11.38 14.91 -20.70
C GLY A 235 12.68 14.66 -19.94
N PRO A 236 12.78 13.48 -19.28
CA PRO A 236 14.02 13.05 -18.64
C PRO A 236 15.17 12.92 -19.64
N PRO A 237 16.43 12.79 -19.18
CA PRO A 237 17.55 12.64 -20.08
C PRO A 237 17.49 11.25 -20.75
N PRO A 238 17.89 11.13 -22.02
CA PRO A 238 17.92 9.83 -22.69
C PRO A 238 18.93 8.90 -22.02
N ALA A 239 18.70 7.58 -22.15
CA ALA A 239 19.63 6.59 -21.65
C ALA A 239 21.00 6.71 -22.34
N GLN A 240 22.07 6.45 -21.60
CA GLN A 240 23.42 6.32 -22.13
C GLN A 240 23.54 4.98 -22.89
N SER A 241 23.17 5.01 -24.17
CA SER A 241 23.08 3.84 -25.03
C SER A 241 23.21 4.19 -26.52
N LYS A 242 23.31 3.17 -27.37
CA LYS A 242 23.09 3.34 -28.81
C LYS A 242 21.58 3.54 -29.08
N HIS A 243 21.24 4.56 -29.88
CA HIS A 243 19.86 4.96 -30.15
C HIS A 243 19.40 4.59 -31.57
N TYR A 244 19.10 3.32 -31.83
CA TYR A 244 18.46 2.92 -33.10
C TYR A 244 16.95 2.74 -32.92
N ALA A 245 16.21 2.85 -34.02
CA ALA A 245 14.77 2.70 -34.05
C ALA A 245 14.34 1.22 -34.05
N VAL A 246 13.24 0.91 -33.36
CA VAL A 246 12.61 -0.41 -33.32
C VAL A 246 11.09 -0.30 -33.44
N HIS A 247 10.44 -1.37 -33.91
CA HIS A 247 8.98 -1.49 -33.80
C HIS A 247 8.60 -1.87 -32.36
N SER A 248 7.96 -0.94 -31.65
CA SER A 248 7.59 -1.08 -30.25
C SER A 248 6.24 -1.79 -30.08
N GLU A 249 6.12 -2.59 -29.03
CA GLU A 249 4.85 -3.22 -28.62
C GLU A 249 4.11 -2.42 -27.53
N ILE A 250 4.54 -1.19 -27.25
CA ILE A 250 3.90 -0.32 -26.27
C ILE A 250 2.48 0.07 -26.76
N GLU A 251 1.49 0.02 -25.86
CA GLU A 251 0.10 0.41 -26.19
C GLU A 251 -0.26 1.84 -25.74
N LEU A 252 0.67 2.53 -25.09
CA LEU A 252 0.50 3.93 -24.73
C LEU A 252 0.52 4.79 -25.98
N ARG A 253 -0.43 5.73 -26.09
CA ARG A 253 -0.41 6.72 -27.18
C ARG A 253 0.72 7.71 -26.96
N LEU A 254 1.63 7.80 -27.92
CA LEU A 254 2.80 8.68 -27.87
C LEU A 254 2.65 9.85 -28.85
N VAL A 255 3.17 11.01 -28.47
CA VAL A 255 3.36 12.14 -29.38
C VAL A 255 4.56 11.81 -30.27
N THR A 256 4.29 11.31 -31.48
CA THR A 256 5.32 10.89 -32.45
C THR A 256 4.86 11.05 -33.89
N HIS A 257 5.80 11.32 -34.80
CA HIS A 257 5.56 11.34 -36.25
C HIS A 257 5.64 9.94 -36.89
N ALA A 258 6.11 8.94 -36.14
CA ALA A 258 6.23 7.55 -36.58
C ALA A 258 5.53 6.61 -35.57
N PRO A 259 4.20 6.41 -35.68
CA PRO A 259 3.45 5.55 -34.77
C PRO A 259 3.97 4.11 -34.75
N GLY A 260 4.11 3.52 -33.56
CA GLY A 260 4.63 2.16 -33.38
C GLY A 260 6.16 2.05 -33.48
N GLU A 261 6.87 3.15 -33.71
CA GLU A 261 8.34 3.16 -33.72
C GLU A 261 8.91 3.97 -32.55
N MET A 262 9.99 3.46 -31.95
CA MET A 262 10.71 4.16 -30.88
C MET A 262 12.22 4.03 -31.09
N ALA A 263 12.95 5.12 -30.91
CA ALA A 263 14.40 5.10 -30.77
C ALA A 263 14.76 4.64 -29.36
N LEU A 264 15.53 3.56 -29.24
CA LEU A 264 15.91 2.99 -27.94
C LEU A 264 16.58 4.04 -27.05
N GLY A 265 16.22 4.08 -25.77
CA GLY A 265 16.75 5.01 -24.77
C GLY A 265 16.22 6.44 -24.85
N ARG A 266 15.41 6.80 -25.85
CA ARG A 266 14.78 8.13 -25.95
C ARG A 266 13.44 8.17 -25.23
N TRP A 267 13.06 9.35 -24.75
CA TRP A 267 11.77 9.58 -24.09
C TRP A 267 10.77 10.22 -25.06
N TYR A 268 9.54 9.75 -25.01
CA TYR A 268 8.42 10.21 -25.83
C TYR A 268 7.31 10.65 -24.90
N GLN A 269 6.74 11.83 -25.11
CA GLN A 269 5.62 12.29 -24.30
C GLN A 269 4.37 11.48 -24.63
N LEU A 270 3.56 11.17 -23.62
CA LEU A 270 2.24 10.59 -23.85
C LEU A 270 1.31 11.62 -24.50
N ALA A 271 0.47 11.16 -25.42
CA ALA A 271 -0.59 11.97 -25.98
C ALA A 271 -1.60 12.33 -24.88
N ASP A 272 -2.13 13.55 -24.94
CA ASP A 272 -3.24 14.04 -24.10
C ASP A 272 -2.98 14.14 -22.58
N ILE A 273 -1.87 13.60 -22.08
CA ILE A 273 -1.45 13.70 -20.68
C ILE A 273 -0.02 14.26 -20.61
N PRO A 274 0.14 15.59 -20.48
CA PRO A 274 1.47 16.19 -20.42
C PRO A 274 2.25 15.71 -19.20
N ASP A 275 3.58 15.86 -19.29
CA ASP A 275 4.54 15.56 -18.21
C ASP A 275 4.61 14.08 -17.79
N ILE A 276 4.03 13.19 -18.59
CA ILE A 276 4.23 11.74 -18.56
C ILE A 276 4.94 11.32 -19.85
N TYR A 277 5.99 10.51 -19.70
CA TYR A 277 6.84 10.09 -20.81
C TYR A 277 7.01 8.58 -20.83
N ALA A 278 7.17 8.00 -22.02
CA ALA A 278 7.51 6.60 -22.21
C ALA A 278 8.88 6.43 -22.88
N SER A 279 9.55 5.32 -22.59
CA SER A 279 10.80 4.93 -23.25
C SER A 279 10.87 3.41 -23.42
N ALA A 280 11.76 2.97 -24.29
CA ALA A 280 12.07 1.56 -24.51
C ALA A 280 13.59 1.36 -24.61
N LEU A 281 14.12 0.25 -24.10
CA LEU A 281 15.55 -0.06 -24.17
C LEU A 281 15.79 -1.56 -24.33
N GLN A 282 16.94 -1.91 -24.90
CA GLN A 282 17.51 -3.26 -24.78
C GLN A 282 18.80 -3.17 -23.94
N PRO A 283 18.99 -3.99 -22.90
CA PRO A 283 20.19 -3.91 -22.06
C PRO A 283 21.52 -4.02 -22.83
N GLY A 284 21.54 -4.76 -23.94
CA GLY A 284 22.73 -4.97 -24.77
C GLY A 284 23.23 -3.74 -25.54
N VAL A 285 22.43 -2.68 -25.61
CA VAL A 285 22.79 -1.44 -26.32
C VAL A 285 23.31 -0.35 -25.39
N ILE A 286 23.30 -0.61 -24.08
CA ILE A 286 23.84 0.29 -23.05
C ILE A 286 25.32 0.54 -23.32
N ASP A 287 25.76 1.77 -23.07
CA ASP A 287 27.15 2.15 -23.25
C ASP A 287 28.09 1.22 -22.45
N PRO A 288 29.18 0.70 -23.05
CA PRO A 288 30.12 -0.17 -22.36
C PRO A 288 30.72 0.42 -21.08
N THR A 289 30.82 1.75 -20.98
CA THR A 289 31.30 2.44 -19.77
C THR A 289 30.33 2.32 -18.60
N ILE A 290 29.03 2.16 -18.85
CA ILE A 290 28.01 1.88 -17.85
C ILE A 290 28.00 0.38 -17.52
N LEU A 291 27.99 -0.50 -18.52
CA LEU A 291 27.99 -1.95 -18.30
C LEU A 291 29.20 -2.44 -17.49
N ASN A 292 30.36 -1.81 -17.71
CA ASN A 292 31.61 -2.10 -17.00
C ASN A 292 31.92 -1.04 -15.92
N GLY A 293 30.95 -0.21 -15.57
CA GLY A 293 31.09 0.86 -14.59
C GLY A 293 31.17 0.34 -13.15
N PRO A 294 31.27 1.24 -12.16
CA PRO A 294 31.32 0.90 -10.74
C PRO A 294 30.15 0.01 -10.28
N GLY A 295 30.33 -0.66 -9.14
CA GLY A 295 29.36 -1.62 -8.59
C GLY A 295 29.53 -3.04 -9.14
N VAL A 296 28.97 -4.02 -8.43
CA VAL A 296 29.14 -5.44 -8.75
C VAL A 296 27.88 -5.97 -9.43
N THR A 297 28.00 -6.31 -10.72
CA THR A 297 26.93 -6.91 -11.52
C THR A 297 27.40 -8.18 -12.22
N ARG A 298 26.47 -9.08 -12.55
CA ARG A 298 26.76 -10.20 -13.46
C ARG A 298 26.72 -9.71 -14.92
N PRO A 299 27.54 -10.28 -15.82
CA PRO A 299 27.45 -9.97 -17.25
C PRO A 299 26.07 -10.32 -17.81
N LEU A 300 25.61 -9.51 -18.76
CA LEU A 300 24.36 -9.77 -19.49
C LEU A 300 24.49 -11.05 -20.30
N ASP A 301 23.48 -11.92 -20.24
CA ASP A 301 23.40 -13.03 -21.19
C ASP A 301 22.75 -12.61 -22.51
N ARG A 302 22.86 -13.48 -23.53
CA ARG A 302 22.32 -13.21 -24.88
C ARG A 302 20.81 -12.96 -24.90
N ILE A 303 20.08 -13.42 -23.90
CA ILE A 303 18.62 -13.32 -23.87
C ILE A 303 18.22 -11.97 -23.28
N GLU A 304 18.64 -11.65 -22.06
CA GLU A 304 18.31 -10.36 -21.46
C GLU A 304 18.96 -9.19 -22.21
N SER A 305 20.14 -9.40 -22.81
CA SER A 305 20.81 -8.40 -23.65
C SER A 305 19.95 -7.93 -24.84
N GLY A 306 19.12 -8.81 -25.42
CA GLY A 306 18.31 -8.50 -26.60
C GLY A 306 16.81 -8.43 -26.31
N SER A 307 16.41 -8.36 -25.04
CA SER A 307 15.00 -8.29 -24.65
C SER A 307 14.59 -6.83 -24.45
N MET A 308 13.35 -6.52 -24.80
CA MET A 308 12.79 -5.18 -24.67
C MET A 308 12.38 -4.90 -23.22
N ASP A 309 12.80 -3.75 -22.72
CA ASP A 309 12.34 -3.16 -21.48
C ASP A 309 11.61 -1.86 -21.81
N TYR A 310 10.51 -1.57 -21.09
CA TYR A 310 9.66 -0.39 -21.31
C TYR A 310 9.54 0.41 -20.02
N PHE A 311 9.50 1.74 -20.15
CA PHE A 311 9.56 2.65 -19.02
C PHE A 311 8.50 3.73 -19.14
N VAL A 312 7.97 4.17 -17.99
CA VAL A 312 7.08 5.33 -17.88
C VAL A 312 7.62 6.27 -16.81
N ALA A 313 7.88 7.52 -17.15
CA ALA A 313 8.36 8.55 -16.24
C ALA A 313 7.27 9.59 -15.95
N PHE A 314 7.13 9.95 -14.68
CA PHE A 314 6.21 10.98 -14.20
C PHE A 314 6.98 12.16 -13.64
N ASP A 315 6.73 13.38 -14.12
CA ASP A 315 7.31 14.60 -13.53
C ASP A 315 6.68 14.88 -12.14
N LEU A 316 7.48 14.76 -11.09
CA LEU A 316 7.01 14.90 -9.71
C LEU A 316 6.70 16.34 -9.30
N SER A 317 7.03 17.32 -10.15
CA SER A 317 6.55 18.70 -10.00
C SER A 317 5.07 18.85 -10.39
N GLN A 318 4.54 17.92 -11.19
CA GLN A 318 3.15 17.92 -11.65
C GLN A 318 2.29 16.89 -10.95
N PHE A 319 2.88 15.80 -10.45
CA PHE A 319 2.12 14.69 -9.88
C PHE A 319 2.45 14.42 -8.41
N GLN A 320 1.45 13.89 -7.70
CA GLN A 320 1.59 13.29 -6.37
C GLN A 320 1.52 11.78 -6.50
N LEU A 321 2.29 11.09 -5.67
CA LEU A 321 2.27 9.64 -5.52
C LEU A 321 1.42 9.28 -4.30
N GLY A 322 0.57 8.27 -4.45
CA GLY A 322 -0.06 7.59 -3.33
C GLY A 322 0.12 6.09 -3.37
N TYR A 323 -0.17 5.44 -2.25
CA TYR A 323 -0.08 3.99 -2.06
C TYR A 323 -1.33 3.47 -1.37
N ALA A 324 -1.81 2.30 -1.79
CA ALA A 324 -2.93 1.62 -1.18
C ALA A 324 -2.64 0.12 -1.05
N VAL A 325 -2.89 -0.40 0.15
CA VAL A 325 -2.77 -1.82 0.50
C VAL A 325 -3.98 -2.58 -0.03
N GLY A 326 -3.72 -3.76 -0.61
CA GLY A 326 -4.73 -4.69 -1.09
C GLY A 326 -5.62 -5.21 0.04
N THR A 327 -6.80 -5.75 -0.29
CA THR A 327 -7.68 -6.32 0.74
C THR A 327 -7.03 -7.48 1.52
N ALA A 328 -6.04 -8.15 0.92
CA ALA A 328 -5.34 -9.26 1.53
C ALA A 328 -3.80 -9.13 1.51
N ASN A 329 -3.22 -8.47 0.51
CA ASN A 329 -1.76 -8.40 0.33
C ASN A 329 -1.22 -6.96 0.31
N PRO A 330 -0.01 -6.76 0.86
CA PRO A 330 0.80 -7.72 1.62
C PRO A 330 0.19 -8.07 2.98
N GLY A 331 0.24 -9.36 3.35
CA GLY A 331 -0.20 -9.82 4.67
C GLY A 331 0.74 -9.42 5.82
N LEU A 332 0.30 -9.63 7.05
CA LEU A 332 1.07 -9.31 8.27
C LEU A 332 1.69 -10.52 8.96
N GLY A 333 1.19 -11.73 8.69
CA GLY A 333 1.68 -12.94 9.34
C GLY A 333 3.11 -13.32 8.97
N TRP A 334 3.60 -14.40 9.58
CA TRP A 334 4.91 -14.94 9.30
C TRP A 334 5.08 -15.40 7.85
N SER A 335 6.25 -15.12 7.29
CA SER A 335 6.71 -15.76 6.06
C SER A 335 7.35 -17.09 6.41
N PRO A 336 7.21 -18.14 5.57
CA PRO A 336 7.93 -19.40 5.75
C PRO A 336 9.38 -19.34 5.28
N ARG A 337 9.86 -18.19 4.78
CA ARG A 337 11.20 -18.05 4.18
C ARG A 337 12.34 -17.93 5.20
N PRO A 338 12.22 -17.16 6.30
CA PRO A 338 13.31 -17.02 7.26
C PRO A 338 13.76 -18.38 7.82
N PRO A 339 15.04 -18.54 8.19
CA PRO A 339 15.56 -19.77 8.78
C PRO A 339 14.82 -20.19 10.05
N ASP A 340 14.85 -21.49 10.34
CA ASP A 340 14.31 -22.04 11.57
C ASP A 340 14.90 -21.34 12.81
N GLY A 341 14.03 -21.09 13.80
CA GLY A 341 14.40 -20.40 15.04
C GLY A 341 14.43 -18.86 14.95
N VAL A 342 14.24 -18.27 13.77
CA VAL A 342 14.07 -16.81 13.63
C VAL A 342 12.63 -16.37 13.94
N THR A 343 11.67 -17.22 13.63
CA THR A 343 10.25 -16.96 13.92
C THR A 343 9.95 -17.19 15.39
N ASP A 344 9.25 -16.26 16.02
CA ASP A 344 8.75 -16.42 17.39
C ASP A 344 7.29 -16.91 17.38
N PRO A 345 7.01 -18.15 17.83
CA PRO A 345 5.65 -18.69 17.85
C PRO A 345 4.73 -17.96 18.85
N ALA A 346 5.27 -17.21 19.81
CA ALA A 346 4.46 -16.39 20.72
C ALA A 346 3.92 -15.12 20.04
N LEU A 347 4.51 -14.71 18.91
CA LEU A 347 4.08 -13.53 18.17
C LEU A 347 3.17 -13.93 17.00
N PRO A 348 2.07 -13.19 16.76
CA PRO A 348 1.15 -13.48 15.65
C PRO A 348 1.72 -13.13 14.26
N GLY A 349 2.85 -12.43 14.22
CA GLY A 349 3.59 -12.03 13.02
C GLY A 349 4.90 -11.34 13.42
N PRO A 350 5.81 -11.04 12.47
CA PRO A 350 7.15 -10.52 12.76
C PRO A 350 7.18 -9.12 13.39
N ASP A 351 6.09 -8.35 13.28
CA ASP A 351 5.97 -7.05 13.95
C ASP A 351 5.16 -7.11 15.27
N GLY A 352 4.76 -8.32 15.69
CA GLY A 352 3.86 -8.56 16.81
C GLY A 352 2.37 -8.50 16.44
N VAL A 353 2.04 -8.32 15.15
CA VAL A 353 0.66 -8.22 14.63
C VAL A 353 0.47 -9.24 13.51
N GLY A 354 -0.64 -10.00 13.56
CA GLY A 354 -0.98 -11.00 12.52
C GLY A 354 -2.14 -10.60 11.61
N ASN A 355 -2.90 -9.56 11.95
CA ASN A 355 -4.04 -9.07 11.17
C ASN A 355 -4.23 -7.56 11.34
N LEU A 356 -4.97 -6.95 10.41
CA LEU A 356 -5.14 -5.50 10.37
C LEU A 356 -6.32 -4.99 11.19
N ALA A 357 -7.16 -5.85 11.76
CA ALA A 357 -8.38 -5.39 12.42
C ALA A 357 -8.05 -4.47 13.63
N PRO A 358 -8.81 -3.37 13.83
CA PRO A 358 -10.01 -2.97 13.07
C PRO A 358 -9.73 -2.13 11.81
N VAL A 359 -8.47 -1.92 11.42
CA VAL A 359 -8.13 -1.24 10.15
C VAL A 359 -8.49 -2.13 8.96
N VAL A 360 -9.20 -1.52 8.01
CA VAL A 360 -9.72 -2.17 6.81
C VAL A 360 -8.99 -1.67 5.56
N PRO A 361 -8.04 -2.44 4.99
CA PRO A 361 -7.50 -2.16 3.66
C PRO A 361 -8.53 -2.52 2.59
N LEU A 362 -8.53 -1.79 1.47
CA LEU A 362 -9.56 -1.97 0.43
C LEU A 362 -9.00 -2.34 -0.94
N GLY A 363 -7.68 -2.24 -1.16
CA GLY A 363 -7.10 -2.46 -2.48
C GLY A 363 -7.77 -1.65 -3.59
N MET A 364 -8.27 -0.47 -3.23
CA MET A 364 -9.06 0.39 -4.09
C MET A 364 -8.77 1.84 -3.75
N LEU A 365 -8.77 2.68 -4.77
CA LEU A 365 -8.60 4.12 -4.64
C LEU A 365 -9.81 4.74 -3.91
N ASN A 366 -9.55 5.79 -3.12
CA ASN A 366 -10.61 6.60 -2.54
C ASN A 366 -11.49 7.18 -3.67
N PRO A 367 -12.83 7.07 -3.62
CA PRO A 367 -13.74 7.62 -4.62
C PRO A 367 -13.53 9.10 -4.94
N VAL A 368 -13.04 9.90 -3.98
CA VAL A 368 -12.73 11.33 -4.20
C VAL A 368 -11.50 11.54 -5.10
N LEU A 369 -10.58 10.57 -5.14
CA LEU A 369 -9.38 10.61 -5.98
C LEU A 369 -9.61 9.94 -7.35
N ALA A 370 -10.57 9.02 -7.46
CA ALA A 370 -10.84 8.27 -8.69
C ALA A 370 -11.09 9.14 -9.93
N PRO A 371 -11.75 10.32 -9.86
CA PRO A 371 -11.89 11.20 -11.02
C PRO A 371 -10.58 11.87 -11.47
N ARG A 372 -9.56 11.93 -10.60
CA ARG A 372 -8.30 12.65 -10.82
C ARG A 372 -7.11 11.74 -11.08
N VAL A 373 -7.24 10.44 -10.88
CA VAL A 373 -6.12 9.50 -11.09
C VAL A 373 -5.71 9.50 -12.56
N VAL A 374 -4.40 9.59 -12.80
CA VAL A 374 -3.82 9.53 -14.15
C VAL A 374 -3.05 8.23 -14.38
N ALA A 375 -2.65 7.53 -13.32
CA ALA A 375 -2.03 6.22 -13.43
C ALA A 375 -2.24 5.35 -12.20
N THR A 376 -2.28 4.04 -12.38
CA THR A 376 -2.02 3.05 -11.32
C THR A 376 -0.97 2.04 -11.79
N PHE A 377 -0.19 1.51 -10.85
CA PHE A 377 0.72 0.40 -11.11
C PHE A 377 0.91 -0.48 -9.87
N ALA A 378 1.12 -1.77 -10.11
CA ALA A 378 1.29 -2.75 -9.04
C ALA A 378 2.52 -2.43 -8.18
N ALA A 379 2.40 -2.58 -6.86
CA ALA A 379 3.44 -2.18 -5.92
C ALA A 379 4.45 -3.31 -5.67
N GLY A 380 4.20 -4.17 -4.68
CA GLY A 380 5.26 -5.02 -4.13
C GLY A 380 4.84 -6.43 -3.76
N PHE A 381 5.83 -7.15 -3.26
CA PHE A 381 5.71 -8.57 -2.93
C PHE A 381 4.72 -8.82 -1.82
N LYS A 382 3.99 -9.94 -1.92
CA LYS A 382 3.28 -10.53 -0.78
C LYS A 382 4.26 -10.84 0.35
N ARG A 383 3.80 -10.77 1.60
CA ARG A 383 4.55 -11.12 2.81
C ARG A 383 5.34 -12.43 2.72
N ARG A 384 4.71 -13.50 2.23
CA ARG A 384 5.33 -14.81 2.03
C ARG A 384 6.61 -14.75 1.18
N HIS A 385 6.65 -13.85 0.21
CA HIS A 385 7.81 -13.69 -0.69
C HIS A 385 8.72 -12.53 -0.26
N GLY A 386 8.18 -11.55 0.46
CA GLY A 386 8.86 -10.35 0.93
C GLY A 386 9.54 -10.46 2.29
N ALA A 387 10.05 -11.64 2.64
CA ALA A 387 10.97 -11.84 3.77
C ALA A 387 12.21 -12.58 3.27
N PHE A 388 13.37 -12.32 3.88
CA PHE A 388 14.64 -12.88 3.43
C PHE A 388 14.74 -14.36 3.80
N LYS A 389 15.16 -15.17 2.82
CA LYS A 389 15.42 -16.60 3.02
C LYS A 389 16.82 -16.87 3.56
N SER A 390 17.81 -16.14 3.06
CA SER A 390 19.24 -16.31 3.38
C SER A 390 19.92 -14.97 3.64
N GLY A 391 21.22 -15.04 3.94
CA GLY A 391 22.07 -13.88 4.20
C GLY A 391 21.85 -13.27 5.58
N PRO A 392 22.56 -12.17 5.91
CA PRO A 392 22.45 -11.52 7.20
C PRO A 392 21.03 -11.02 7.51
N LEU A 393 20.33 -10.48 6.50
CA LEU A 393 18.98 -9.93 6.66
C LEU A 393 17.93 -10.99 7.02
N SER A 394 18.14 -12.27 6.70
CA SER A 394 17.20 -13.33 7.11
C SER A 394 17.29 -13.70 8.58
N ARG A 395 18.32 -13.23 9.30
CA ARG A 395 18.57 -13.58 10.71
C ARG A 395 18.31 -12.43 11.68
N VAL A 396 18.06 -11.23 11.17
CA VAL A 396 17.76 -10.04 11.97
C VAL A 396 16.34 -9.57 11.72
N ASN A 397 15.80 -8.77 12.63
CA ASN A 397 14.46 -8.18 12.51
C ASN A 397 13.36 -9.20 12.22
N HIS A 398 13.39 -10.34 12.91
CA HIS A 398 12.45 -11.45 12.70
C HIS A 398 12.44 -12.00 11.26
N GLY A 399 13.62 -11.99 10.63
CA GLY A 399 13.77 -12.33 9.23
C GLY A 399 13.28 -11.20 8.37
N SER A 400 14.11 -10.14 8.29
CA SER A 400 13.81 -8.85 7.67
C SER A 400 12.78 -8.96 6.56
N HIS A 401 11.74 -8.17 6.67
CA HIS A 401 10.57 -8.24 5.81
C HIS A 401 10.20 -6.86 5.30
N TYR A 402 9.38 -6.84 4.25
CA TYR A 402 9.09 -5.58 3.59
C TYR A 402 7.99 -4.83 4.34
N GLY A 403 8.39 -3.73 4.98
CA GLY A 403 7.49 -2.82 5.68
C GLY A 403 6.64 -1.96 4.76
N PHE A 404 5.53 -1.45 5.29
CA PHE A 404 4.64 -0.55 4.55
C PHE A 404 3.76 0.30 5.46
N ILE A 405 3.50 1.52 4.99
CA ILE A 405 2.73 2.57 5.66
C ILE A 405 1.71 3.11 4.67
N GLN A 406 0.45 3.19 5.07
CA GLN A 406 -0.61 3.79 4.28
C GLN A 406 -1.31 4.87 5.10
N GLN A 407 -1.45 6.07 4.52
CA GLN A 407 -2.13 7.20 5.17
C GLN A 407 -1.56 7.52 6.56
N GLY A 408 -0.25 7.40 6.72
CA GLY A 408 0.46 7.62 7.99
C GLY A 408 0.29 6.52 9.03
N VAL A 409 -0.42 5.45 8.72
CA VAL A 409 -0.65 4.30 9.60
C VAL A 409 0.37 3.21 9.29
N ILE A 410 1.15 2.83 10.29
CA ILE A 410 2.18 1.80 10.20
C ILE A 410 1.51 0.43 10.26
N LEU A 411 1.43 -0.23 9.11
CA LEU A 411 0.79 -1.55 9.00
C LEU A 411 1.82 -2.67 9.14
N SER A 412 3.04 -2.43 8.67
CA SER A 412 4.22 -3.24 8.98
C SER A 412 5.44 -2.33 9.10
N LYS A 413 6.32 -2.61 10.06
CA LYS A 413 7.47 -1.76 10.37
C LYS A 413 8.45 -1.72 9.18
N LEU A 414 8.98 -0.53 8.90
CA LEU A 414 10.06 -0.34 7.93
C LEU A 414 11.35 -0.90 8.51
N GLN A 415 12.02 -1.78 7.78
CA GLN A 415 13.23 -2.46 8.23
C GLN A 415 14.48 -1.78 7.69
N PRO A 416 15.54 -1.63 8.51
CA PRO A 416 16.83 -1.12 8.05
C PRO A 416 17.43 -1.99 6.93
N GLY A 417 18.17 -1.35 6.03
CA GLY A 417 18.86 -2.00 4.91
C GLY A 417 17.97 -2.27 3.68
N LEU A 418 16.67 -1.92 3.73
CA LEU A 418 15.75 -2.20 2.64
C LEU A 418 15.43 -0.96 1.80
N ALA A 419 15.32 -1.16 0.49
CA ALA A 419 14.92 -0.12 -0.45
C ALA A 419 13.47 0.30 -0.21
N THR A 420 13.26 1.60 -0.05
CA THR A 420 12.01 2.20 0.39
C THR A 420 11.63 3.36 -0.52
N LEU A 421 10.44 3.29 -1.13
CA LEU A 421 9.77 4.43 -1.76
C LEU A 421 8.78 5.01 -0.75
N TYR A 422 8.89 6.31 -0.46
CA TYR A 422 8.06 6.96 0.54
C TYR A 422 7.65 8.39 0.14
N VAL A 423 6.57 8.84 0.75
CA VAL A 423 5.97 10.16 0.58
C VAL A 423 5.77 10.77 1.95
N LEU A 424 6.20 12.02 2.13
CA LEU A 424 6.03 12.77 3.37
C LEU A 424 4.69 13.53 3.38
N ASP A 425 4.32 14.07 4.54
CA ASP A 425 3.10 14.85 4.77
C ASP A 425 3.08 16.18 3.98
N ASP A 426 4.24 16.69 3.58
CA ASP A 426 4.40 17.81 2.64
C ASP A 426 4.22 17.42 1.15
N GLY A 427 4.00 16.14 0.87
CA GLY A 427 3.83 15.60 -0.49
C GLY A 427 5.11 15.46 -1.30
N SER A 428 6.29 15.59 -0.67
CA SER A 428 7.57 15.24 -1.28
C SER A 428 7.74 13.73 -1.38
N ILE A 429 8.35 13.26 -2.46
CA ILE A 429 8.48 11.84 -2.83
C ILE A 429 9.96 11.49 -2.88
N HIS A 430 10.33 10.38 -2.25
CA HIS A 430 11.71 10.01 -2.03
C HIS A 430 11.91 8.50 -2.16
N MET A 431 13.14 8.10 -2.52
CA MET A 431 13.55 6.70 -2.53
C MET A 431 14.93 6.57 -1.91
N LYS A 432 15.09 5.64 -0.95
CA LYS A 432 16.39 5.39 -0.31
C LYS A 432 16.47 3.98 0.30
N THR A 433 17.66 3.59 0.75
CA THR A 433 17.83 2.47 1.68
C THR A 433 17.49 2.95 3.08
N TRP A 434 16.52 2.32 3.75
CA TRP A 434 16.08 2.73 5.07
C TRP A 434 17.18 2.48 6.10
N ALA A 435 17.46 3.47 6.95
CA ALA A 435 18.33 3.35 8.11
C ALA A 435 17.51 3.38 9.39
N ALA A 436 18.02 2.80 10.48
CA ALA A 436 17.32 2.85 11.78
C ALA A 436 17.08 4.29 12.28
N THR A 437 17.98 5.22 11.95
CA THR A 437 17.82 6.64 12.29
C THR A 437 16.70 7.33 11.52
N ASP A 438 16.28 6.76 10.38
CA ASP A 438 15.17 7.29 9.58
C ASP A 438 13.82 7.14 10.27
N ASP A 439 13.73 6.31 11.33
CA ASP A 439 12.51 6.17 12.14
C ASP A 439 12.06 7.51 12.76
N ALA A 440 12.96 8.49 12.89
CA ALA A 440 12.63 9.86 13.26
C ALA A 440 11.65 10.54 12.28
N MET A 441 11.58 10.07 11.03
CA MET A 441 10.65 10.57 10.01
C MET A 441 9.26 9.90 10.06
N LEU A 442 9.08 8.80 10.80
CA LEU A 442 7.80 8.08 10.84
C LEU A 442 6.56 8.96 11.12
N PRO A 443 6.60 9.99 12.00
CA PRO A 443 5.45 10.88 12.21
C PRO A 443 5.03 11.68 10.97
N LYS A 444 5.95 11.81 10.00
CA LYS A 444 5.83 12.63 8.79
C LYS A 444 5.58 11.80 7.54
N ILE A 445 5.71 10.48 7.60
CA ILE A 445 5.47 9.63 6.44
C ILE A 445 3.97 9.49 6.21
N ARG A 446 3.49 9.85 5.02
CA ARG A 446 2.13 9.59 4.55
C ARG A 446 2.01 8.21 3.90
N PHE A 447 2.99 7.85 3.08
CA PHE A 447 3.04 6.55 2.40
C PHE A 447 4.47 6.01 2.44
N ALA A 448 4.63 4.70 2.65
CA ALA A 448 5.90 4.04 2.42
C ALA A 448 5.70 2.59 2.01
N ARG A 449 6.59 2.09 1.16
CA ARG A 449 6.62 0.69 0.78
C ARG A 449 8.06 0.26 0.53
N GLN A 450 8.49 -0.78 1.23
CA GLN A 450 9.79 -1.39 1.00
C GLN A 450 9.68 -2.51 -0.01
N ASN A 451 10.72 -2.77 -0.80
CA ASN A 451 10.83 -4.01 -1.57
C ASN A 451 12.30 -4.40 -1.73
N GLY A 452 12.74 -5.38 -0.95
CA GLY A 452 14.08 -5.95 -1.07
C GLY A 452 15.19 -4.95 -0.77
N VAL A 453 16.37 -5.28 -1.26
CA VAL A 453 17.57 -4.42 -1.24
C VAL A 453 17.58 -3.50 -2.47
N PRO A 454 18.36 -2.40 -2.47
CA PRO A 454 18.52 -1.54 -3.65
C PRO A 454 18.94 -2.29 -4.91
N LEU A 455 18.32 -1.93 -6.05
CA LEU A 455 18.89 -2.20 -7.37
C LEU A 455 20.01 -1.20 -7.67
N LEU A 456 19.78 0.07 -7.36
CA LEU A 456 20.81 1.12 -7.34
C LEU A 456 20.81 1.80 -5.98
N GLU A 457 22.00 2.04 -5.46
CA GLU A 457 22.26 2.90 -4.31
C GLU A 457 22.68 4.30 -4.77
N SER A 458 22.42 5.30 -3.94
CA SER A 458 22.90 6.65 -4.22
C SER A 458 24.42 6.69 -4.22
N ASN A 459 24.99 7.26 -5.27
CA ASN A 459 26.44 7.42 -5.37
C ASN A 459 26.92 8.51 -4.41
N PRO A 460 27.81 8.20 -3.44
CA PRO A 460 28.34 9.20 -2.52
C PRO A 460 29.10 10.34 -3.20
N ALA A 461 29.65 10.11 -4.40
CA ALA A 461 30.32 11.13 -5.21
C ALA A 461 29.34 12.04 -5.98
N GLY A 462 28.03 11.81 -5.86
CA GLY A 462 27.01 12.43 -6.70
C GLY A 462 26.90 11.75 -8.07
N GLY A 463 25.96 12.22 -8.89
CA GLY A 463 25.70 11.59 -10.20
C GLY A 463 24.82 10.33 -10.12
N PRO A 464 24.73 9.54 -11.20
CA PRO A 464 23.91 8.34 -11.26
C PRO A 464 24.21 7.38 -10.11
N GLY A 465 23.20 6.65 -9.67
CA GLY A 465 23.35 5.62 -8.65
C GLY A 465 24.20 4.46 -9.15
N ILE A 466 24.79 3.73 -8.21
CA ILE A 466 25.63 2.56 -8.49
C ILE A 466 24.87 1.28 -8.14
N PRO A 467 25.09 0.16 -8.85
CA PRO A 467 24.50 -1.13 -8.50
C PRO A 467 24.68 -1.47 -7.02
N GLY A 468 23.57 -1.79 -6.35
CA GLY A 468 23.57 -2.14 -4.92
C GLY A 468 24.44 -3.38 -4.64
N ALA A 469 25.01 -3.45 -3.44
CA ALA A 469 26.03 -4.44 -3.10
C ALA A 469 25.60 -5.90 -3.28
N LEU A 470 24.30 -6.18 -3.20
CA LEU A 470 23.72 -7.51 -3.30
C LEU A 470 23.10 -7.82 -4.67
N VAL A 471 23.18 -6.92 -5.66
CA VAL A 471 22.62 -7.12 -7.02
C VAL A 471 23.14 -8.40 -7.69
N ALA A 472 24.42 -8.72 -7.52
CA ALA A 472 25.02 -9.94 -8.08
C ALA A 472 24.79 -11.21 -7.23
N SER A 473 24.28 -11.07 -6.00
CA SER A 473 24.02 -12.18 -5.07
C SER A 473 22.55 -12.60 -5.11
N GLY A 474 22.26 -13.69 -5.81
CA GLY A 474 20.89 -14.18 -6.04
C GLY A 474 20.09 -14.38 -4.75
N GLU A 475 20.60 -15.21 -3.83
CA GLU A 475 19.87 -15.57 -2.61
C GLU A 475 19.89 -14.44 -1.57
N ASP A 476 21.06 -13.83 -1.31
CA ASP A 476 21.19 -12.82 -0.24
C ASP A 476 20.53 -11.49 -0.60
N GLY A 477 20.44 -11.14 -1.89
CA GLY A 477 19.64 -10.01 -2.34
C GLY A 477 18.13 -10.26 -2.29
N ASN A 478 17.72 -11.45 -1.84
CA ASN A 478 16.35 -11.93 -1.87
C ASN A 478 15.70 -11.81 -3.26
N TRP A 479 16.52 -11.92 -4.30
CA TRP A 479 16.07 -11.80 -5.68
C TRP A 479 15.26 -13.03 -6.05
N SER A 480 13.93 -12.89 -5.92
CA SER A 480 13.02 -13.97 -6.26
C SER A 480 13.17 -14.31 -7.75
N GLY A 481 13.09 -15.60 -8.07
CA GLY A 481 13.07 -16.08 -9.45
C GLY A 481 11.64 -16.28 -9.96
N SER A 482 11.54 -16.83 -11.16
CA SER A 482 10.27 -17.36 -11.70
C SER A 482 9.70 -18.47 -10.80
N ALA A 483 8.51 -18.98 -11.12
CA ALA A 483 7.91 -20.11 -10.41
C ALA A 483 8.83 -21.35 -10.31
N ASN A 484 9.84 -21.45 -11.19
CA ASN A 484 10.83 -22.54 -11.23
C ASN A 484 12.20 -22.09 -10.67
N ASN A 485 12.22 -21.05 -9.83
CA ASN A 485 13.41 -20.45 -9.21
C ASN A 485 14.49 -19.97 -10.21
N ARG A 486 14.10 -19.58 -11.42
CA ARG A 486 15.04 -19.00 -12.39
C ARG A 486 15.15 -17.49 -12.18
N LEU A 487 16.37 -16.99 -12.02
CA LEU A 487 16.61 -15.59 -11.71
C LEU A 487 16.14 -14.65 -12.84
N ARG A 488 16.32 -15.04 -14.10
CA ARG A 488 15.80 -14.27 -15.23
C ARG A 488 14.29 -14.53 -15.40
N THR A 489 13.49 -13.47 -15.37
CA THR A 489 12.03 -13.52 -15.43
C THR A 489 11.45 -12.14 -15.74
N LEU A 490 10.14 -12.07 -16.00
CA LEU A 490 9.39 -10.81 -16.09
C LEU A 490 9.48 -10.05 -14.75
N ARG A 491 9.87 -8.78 -14.76
CA ARG A 491 10.03 -7.97 -13.54
C ARG A 491 9.47 -6.57 -13.72
N ALA A 492 9.07 -5.94 -12.62
CA ALA A 492 8.87 -4.51 -12.54
C ALA A 492 9.89 -3.87 -11.60
N GLY A 493 10.18 -2.58 -11.80
CA GLY A 493 11.04 -1.78 -10.94
C GLY A 493 10.60 -0.33 -10.89
N ALA A 494 11.13 0.41 -9.93
CA ALA A 494 10.99 1.86 -9.90
C ALA A 494 12.34 2.53 -9.66
N CYS A 495 12.55 3.70 -10.26
CA CYS A 495 13.74 4.50 -10.03
C CYS A 495 13.41 5.99 -9.88
N MET A 496 14.33 6.73 -9.26
CA MET A 496 14.29 8.19 -9.19
C MET A 496 15.34 8.79 -10.12
N ILE A 497 14.93 9.70 -10.99
CA ILE A 497 15.84 10.56 -11.77
C ILE A 497 15.78 11.96 -11.17
N ASP A 498 16.93 12.50 -10.81
CA ASP A 498 17.08 13.90 -10.41
C ASP A 498 17.90 14.62 -11.51
N GLN A 499 17.27 15.56 -12.19
CA GLN A 499 17.88 16.37 -13.24
C GLN A 499 17.55 17.85 -13.01
N ASP A 500 18.58 18.67 -12.84
CA ASP A 500 18.45 20.10 -12.57
C ASP A 500 17.46 20.37 -11.42
N SER A 501 16.36 21.09 -11.68
CA SER A 501 15.30 21.37 -10.71
C SER A 501 14.12 20.38 -10.78
N LYS A 502 14.19 19.36 -11.64
CA LYS A 502 13.12 18.38 -11.85
C LYS A 502 13.47 17.02 -11.27
N LYS A 503 12.42 16.33 -10.82
CA LYS A 503 12.51 14.95 -10.34
C LYS A 503 11.48 14.12 -11.08
N TYR A 504 11.89 12.92 -11.49
CA TYR A 504 11.00 11.96 -12.12
C TYR A 504 10.96 10.66 -11.34
N LEU A 505 9.77 10.13 -11.14
CA LEU A 505 9.58 8.73 -10.76
C LEU A 505 9.42 7.92 -12.04
N VAL A 506 10.26 6.92 -12.22
CA VAL A 506 10.18 6.01 -13.37
C VAL A 506 9.67 4.66 -12.91
N TYR A 507 8.63 4.17 -13.57
CA TYR A 507 8.25 2.75 -13.55
C TYR A 507 8.95 2.03 -14.70
N GLY A 508 9.55 0.87 -14.42
CA GLY A 508 10.18 0.02 -15.43
C GLY A 508 9.52 -1.35 -15.50
N PHE A 509 9.18 -1.79 -16.71
CA PHE A 509 8.74 -3.13 -17.06
C PHE A 509 9.86 -3.82 -17.84
N PHE A 510 10.28 -4.98 -17.34
CA PHE A 510 11.36 -5.76 -17.92
C PHE A 510 10.81 -7.09 -18.41
N SER A 511 10.71 -7.26 -19.73
CA SER A 511 10.05 -8.42 -20.34
C SER A 511 10.71 -9.75 -19.93
N THR A 512 12.03 -9.75 -19.76
CA THR A 512 12.79 -10.81 -19.09
C THR A 512 14.17 -10.29 -18.67
N ALA A 513 14.42 -10.18 -17.36
CA ALA A 513 15.67 -9.61 -16.84
C ALA A 513 16.15 -10.29 -15.56
N THR A 514 17.47 -10.26 -15.35
CA THR A 514 18.08 -10.44 -14.03
C THR A 514 18.16 -9.10 -13.28
N PRO A 515 18.38 -9.09 -11.96
CA PRO A 515 18.63 -7.86 -11.20
C PRO A 515 19.84 -7.06 -11.73
N SER A 516 20.85 -7.73 -12.29
CA SER A 516 22.02 -7.07 -12.89
C SER A 516 21.65 -6.29 -14.14
N ALA A 517 20.84 -6.86 -15.03
CA ALA A 517 20.31 -6.14 -16.19
C ALA A 517 19.44 -4.95 -15.76
N MET A 518 18.53 -5.14 -14.80
CA MET A 518 17.71 -4.04 -14.28
C MET A 518 18.55 -2.89 -13.73
N ALA A 519 19.57 -3.20 -12.91
CA ALA A 519 20.44 -2.19 -12.32
C ALA A 519 21.17 -1.37 -13.40
N ARG A 520 21.81 -2.04 -14.37
CA ARG A 520 22.52 -1.35 -15.45
C ARG A 520 21.58 -0.56 -16.37
N THR A 521 20.38 -1.06 -16.64
CA THR A 521 19.38 -0.32 -17.40
C THR A 521 18.95 0.95 -16.67
N PHE A 522 18.64 0.89 -15.38
CA PHE A 522 18.33 2.10 -14.61
C PHE A 522 19.52 3.06 -14.49
N GLU A 523 20.74 2.54 -14.37
CA GLU A 523 21.96 3.35 -14.36
C GLU A 523 22.15 4.09 -15.70
N ALA A 524 21.87 3.42 -16.82
CA ALA A 524 21.94 4.02 -18.15
C ALA A 524 20.96 5.20 -18.29
N TYR A 525 19.76 5.11 -17.70
CA TYR A 525 18.80 6.23 -17.62
C TYR A 525 19.19 7.33 -16.62
N GLY A 526 20.32 7.19 -15.92
CA GLY A 526 20.81 8.19 -14.98
C GLY A 526 20.07 8.20 -13.64
N CYS A 527 19.34 7.13 -13.31
CA CYS A 527 18.62 7.00 -12.05
C CYS A 527 19.59 7.16 -10.86
N ARG A 528 19.21 7.95 -9.85
CA ARG A 528 19.97 8.17 -8.60
C ARG A 528 19.80 7.03 -7.59
N TYR A 529 18.66 6.36 -7.63
CA TYR A 529 18.34 5.23 -6.77
C TYR A 529 17.26 4.39 -7.48
N ALA A 530 17.28 3.08 -7.29
CA ALA A 530 16.30 2.18 -7.88
C ALA A 530 15.96 1.01 -6.96
N MET A 531 14.73 0.53 -7.06
CA MET A 531 14.23 -0.61 -6.31
C MET A 531 13.42 -1.56 -7.19
N LEU A 532 13.37 -2.82 -6.77
CA LEU A 532 12.55 -3.84 -7.41
C LEU A 532 11.08 -3.65 -7.00
N LEU A 533 10.15 -3.91 -7.91
CA LEU A 533 8.72 -4.05 -7.64
C LEU A 533 8.30 -5.52 -7.81
N ASP A 534 7.01 -5.84 -7.80
CA ASP A 534 6.57 -7.23 -7.99
C ASP A 534 6.90 -7.76 -9.41
N MET A 535 6.73 -9.06 -9.64
CA MET A 535 7.29 -9.76 -10.80
C MET A 535 6.45 -10.98 -11.24
N ASN A 536 6.93 -11.68 -12.27
CA ASN A 536 6.49 -12.99 -12.74
C ASN A 536 5.12 -13.09 -13.45
N ALA A 537 4.29 -12.04 -13.44
CA ALA A 537 3.04 -12.02 -14.20
C ALA A 537 2.63 -10.58 -14.55
N LEU A 538 1.89 -10.41 -15.65
CA LEU A 538 1.37 -9.11 -16.07
C LEU A 538 0.42 -8.47 -15.03
N GLU A 539 -0.30 -9.28 -14.24
CA GLU A 539 -1.07 -8.80 -13.09
C GLU A 539 -0.19 -8.22 -11.96
N HIS A 540 1.09 -8.59 -11.89
CA HIS A 540 2.03 -8.16 -10.85
C HIS A 540 2.97 -7.06 -11.35
N THR A 541 3.13 -6.94 -12.67
CA THR A 541 3.84 -5.85 -13.35
C THR A 541 2.88 -4.91 -14.07
N TYR A 542 1.65 -4.79 -13.55
CA TYR A 542 0.58 -4.01 -14.17
C TYR A 542 0.89 -2.52 -14.12
N LEU A 543 0.66 -1.81 -15.22
CA LEU A 543 0.56 -0.36 -15.28
C LEU A 543 -0.59 0.03 -16.20
N ALA A 544 -1.42 0.96 -15.73
CA ALA A 544 -2.45 1.61 -16.52
C ALA A 544 -2.35 3.12 -16.40
N ILE A 545 -2.56 3.80 -17.52
CA ILE A 545 -2.71 5.24 -17.66
C ILE A 545 -4.17 5.54 -17.96
N TYR A 546 -4.68 6.64 -17.39
CA TYR A 546 -6.07 7.05 -17.53
C TYR A 546 -6.15 8.39 -18.24
N ASP A 547 -6.39 8.36 -19.55
CA ASP A 547 -6.73 9.56 -20.30
C ASP A 547 -8.21 9.91 -20.11
N ARG A 548 -8.49 11.21 -19.95
CA ARG A 548 -9.84 11.76 -19.84
C ARG A 548 -10.09 12.94 -20.78
N SER A 549 -9.21 13.19 -21.74
CA SER A 549 -9.32 14.26 -22.74
C SER A 549 -10.66 14.26 -23.49
N THR A 550 -11.26 13.09 -23.67
CA THR A 550 -12.54 12.88 -24.36
C THR A 550 -13.77 12.90 -23.44
N GLY A 551 -13.59 13.23 -22.15
CA GLY A 551 -14.66 13.25 -21.14
C GLY A 551 -15.01 11.87 -20.55
N GLN A 552 -14.66 10.78 -21.23
CA GLN A 552 -14.70 9.42 -20.67
C GLN A 552 -13.29 8.97 -20.26
N ARG A 553 -13.20 8.14 -19.21
CA ARG A 553 -11.92 7.54 -18.80
C ARG A 553 -11.55 6.44 -19.79
N GLN A 554 -10.52 6.66 -20.58
CA GLN A 554 -9.87 5.63 -21.39
C GLN A 554 -8.78 4.96 -20.56
N ILE A 555 -8.66 3.64 -20.67
CA ILE A 555 -7.64 2.86 -19.98
C ILE A 555 -6.60 2.46 -21.02
N GLU A 556 -5.39 2.98 -20.87
CA GLU A 556 -4.25 2.62 -21.70
C GLU A 556 -3.27 1.80 -20.86
N HIS A 557 -2.87 0.63 -21.35
CA HIS A 557 -1.91 -0.20 -20.63
C HIS A 557 -0.52 -0.04 -21.23
N LEU A 558 0.51 -0.30 -20.42
CA LEU A 558 1.88 -0.33 -20.94
C LEU A 558 2.06 -1.44 -21.99
N MET A 559 1.48 -2.61 -21.73
CA MET A 559 1.55 -3.79 -22.59
C MET A 559 0.16 -4.39 -22.86
N PRO A 560 -0.10 -4.94 -24.06
CA PRO A 560 -1.40 -5.49 -24.46
C PRO A 560 -2.02 -6.48 -23.47
N GLY A 561 -1.20 -7.41 -22.97
CA GLY A 561 -1.70 -8.48 -22.10
C GLY A 561 -2.17 -8.00 -20.72
N MET A 562 -1.89 -6.76 -20.32
CA MET A 562 -2.35 -6.20 -19.03
C MET A 562 -3.86 -5.94 -19.03
N ALA A 563 -4.48 -5.66 -20.18
CA ALA A 563 -5.93 -5.49 -20.27
C ALA A 563 -6.71 -6.75 -19.86
N ALA A 564 -6.08 -7.92 -19.96
CA ALA A 564 -6.71 -9.20 -19.63
C ALA A 564 -7.03 -9.38 -18.13
N VAL A 565 -6.45 -8.55 -17.25
CA VAL A 565 -6.68 -8.63 -15.80
C VAL A 565 -7.71 -7.61 -15.31
N ASP A 566 -8.18 -6.73 -16.20
CA ASP A 566 -9.28 -5.83 -15.92
C ASP A 566 -10.62 -6.58 -15.97
N ARG A 567 -11.58 -6.12 -15.17
CA ARG A 567 -12.94 -6.70 -15.15
C ARG A 567 -13.82 -6.05 -16.19
N LYS A 568 -14.93 -6.72 -16.51
CA LYS A 568 -16.06 -6.12 -17.21
C LYS A 568 -17.28 -6.09 -16.31
N ASP A 569 -18.07 -5.03 -16.41
CA ASP A 569 -19.38 -4.97 -15.78
C ASP A 569 -20.43 -5.81 -16.55
N SER A 570 -21.67 -5.82 -16.05
CA SER A 570 -22.78 -6.55 -16.69
C SER A 570 -23.14 -6.03 -18.09
N GLN A 571 -22.70 -4.83 -18.46
CA GLN A 571 -22.89 -4.23 -19.77
C GLN A 571 -21.67 -4.42 -20.69
N GLY A 572 -20.67 -5.18 -20.24
CA GLY A 572 -19.45 -5.45 -20.99
C GLY A 572 -18.43 -4.31 -20.99
N ARG A 573 -18.66 -3.23 -20.21
CA ARG A 573 -17.72 -2.11 -20.10
C ARG A 573 -16.53 -2.53 -19.24
N THR A 574 -15.33 -2.22 -19.70
CA THR A 574 -14.10 -2.45 -18.93
C THR A 574 -14.08 -1.58 -17.68
N LEU A 575 -13.74 -2.20 -16.55
CA LEU A 575 -13.56 -1.56 -15.25
C LEU A 575 -12.06 -1.48 -14.96
N ALA A 576 -11.58 -0.30 -14.62
CA ALA A 576 -10.19 -0.07 -14.27
C ALA A 576 -9.86 -0.76 -12.95
N ARG A 577 -8.91 -1.71 -13.00
CA ARG A 577 -8.36 -2.34 -11.80
C ARG A 577 -7.83 -1.29 -10.82
N PHE A 578 -7.99 -1.55 -9.52
CA PHE A 578 -7.65 -0.65 -8.40
C PHE A 578 -8.48 0.63 -8.29
N VAL A 579 -9.20 1.04 -9.34
CA VAL A 579 -9.99 2.29 -9.33
C VAL A 579 -11.48 2.00 -9.19
N ASP A 580 -12.00 1.06 -9.98
CA ASP A 580 -13.45 0.82 -10.07
C ASP A 580 -13.91 -0.37 -9.20
N TYR A 581 -12.98 -1.18 -8.69
CA TYR A 581 -13.28 -2.28 -7.78
C TYR A 581 -12.11 -2.62 -6.84
N PRO A 582 -12.37 -3.24 -5.68
CA PRO A 582 -11.36 -3.76 -4.76
C PRO A 582 -10.48 -4.85 -5.36
N ASP A 583 -9.17 -4.76 -5.12
CA ASP A 583 -8.18 -5.77 -5.50
C ASP A 583 -7.49 -6.38 -4.27
N ASN A 584 -7.06 -7.63 -4.38
CA ASN A 584 -6.35 -8.28 -3.29
C ASN A 584 -4.88 -7.84 -3.17
N ARG A 585 -4.34 -7.07 -4.14
CA ARG A 585 -2.95 -6.59 -4.19
C ARG A 585 -2.83 -5.11 -3.88
N ASP A 586 -1.66 -4.73 -3.40
CA ASP A 586 -1.28 -3.34 -3.19
C ASP A 586 -0.77 -2.68 -4.47
N PHE A 587 -0.98 -1.37 -4.57
CA PHE A 587 -0.65 -0.59 -5.76
C PHE A 587 -0.25 0.84 -5.39
N PHE A 588 0.47 1.46 -6.32
CA PHE A 588 0.73 2.89 -6.33
C PHE A 588 -0.21 3.57 -7.33
N TYR A 589 -0.49 4.84 -7.09
CA TYR A 589 -1.28 5.67 -7.99
C TYR A 589 -0.71 7.07 -8.11
N MET A 590 -0.91 7.69 -9.27
CA MET A 590 -0.51 9.06 -9.56
C MET A 590 -1.74 9.94 -9.72
N VAL A 591 -1.75 11.10 -9.08
CA VAL A 591 -2.77 12.14 -9.26
C VAL A 591 -2.09 13.47 -9.56
N PRO A 592 -2.66 14.36 -10.40
CA PRO A 592 -2.14 15.70 -10.61
C PRO A 592 -2.13 16.47 -9.28
N ARG A 593 -1.04 17.20 -9.03
CA ARG A 593 -0.98 18.19 -7.97
C ARG A 593 -2.07 19.21 -8.21
N THR A 594 -2.82 19.54 -7.17
CA THR A 594 -3.73 20.68 -7.21
C THR A 594 -2.87 21.94 -7.37
N PRO A 595 -3.21 22.89 -8.27
CA PRO A 595 -2.51 24.17 -8.31
C PRO A 595 -2.46 24.75 -6.89
N ARG A 596 -1.28 25.13 -6.41
CA ARG A 596 -1.19 25.90 -5.16
C ARG A 596 -2.00 27.17 -5.37
N LYS A 597 -3.08 27.34 -4.61
CA LYS A 597 -3.85 28.59 -4.61
C LYS A 597 -3.00 29.73 -4.08
#